data_AF-A0A3A8RNN6-F1
#
_entry.id   AF-A0A3A8RNN6-F1
#
_cell.length_a   1.000
_cell.length_b   1.000
_cell.length_c   1.000
_cell.angle_alpha   90.00
_cell.angle_beta   90.00
_cell.angle_gamma   90.00
#
_symmetry.space_group_name_H-M   'P 1'
#
loop_
_entity.id
_entity.type
_entity.pdbx_description
1 polymer ?
#
loop_
_entity_poly.entity_id
_entity_poly.type
_entity_poly.pdbx_seq_one_letter_code
_entity_poly.pdbx_strand_id
1 'polypeptide(L)'
;MKLKTSLPWSTAAVALLALSACNGDDTEPQATECEEPLYAGGATDEAWRTLVDARNQPQDSSRAVTLTSPESQQEYWTDQSAPLWQWTSPLRASLERPGRTSPLLEGRPRESKRSVLAWLGNLVLPTAEAHLPPYTGDLYWVKVHVAGRECPIAQVLTSELQWQLDDGSWRTVKDAAGKALTVQVVSAYLVQNRITEGPYTMGSPVPFTMGMAR
;
A
#
# COMPACT_ATOMS: atom_id res chain seq x y z
N MET A 1 52.55 31.16 -54.94
CA MET A 1 52.97 32.43 -54.31
C MET A 1 52.46 32.46 -52.88
N LYS A 2 53.34 32.76 -51.90
CA LYS A 2 52.99 33.09 -50.51
C LYS A 2 52.66 34.59 -50.42
N LEU A 3 51.70 34.98 -49.57
CA LEU A 3 51.61 36.18 -48.71
C LEU A 3 50.12 36.33 -48.28
N LYS A 4 49.75 35.95 -47.05
CA LYS A 4 49.82 36.69 -45.78
C LYS A 4 48.71 37.76 -45.61
N THR A 5 48.10 37.69 -44.41
CA THR A 5 47.47 38.77 -43.62
C THR A 5 46.17 39.36 -44.21
N SER A 6 45.08 39.58 -43.48
CA SER A 6 44.85 39.84 -42.04
C SER A 6 43.35 39.77 -41.72
N LEU A 7 42.97 39.20 -40.57
CA LEU A 7 41.79 39.63 -39.78
C LEU A 7 42.14 40.99 -39.11
N PRO A 8 41.22 41.83 -38.58
CA PRO A 8 39.82 41.54 -38.19
C PRO A 8 38.82 42.69 -38.48
N TRP A 9 37.51 42.45 -38.33
CA TRP A 9 36.71 43.34 -37.47
C TRP A 9 35.46 42.63 -36.95
N SER A 10 35.31 42.75 -35.65
CA SER A 10 34.26 42.19 -34.81
C SER A 10 32.93 42.91 -35.03
N THR A 11 31.83 42.16 -35.01
CA THR A 11 30.63 42.58 -34.27
C THR A 11 29.93 41.36 -33.68
N ALA A 12 29.74 41.45 -32.37
CA ALA A 12 29.06 40.51 -31.50
C ALA A 12 27.67 40.12 -32.00
N ALA A 13 27.32 38.85 -31.82
CA ALA A 13 25.94 38.43 -31.63
C ALA A 13 25.90 37.49 -30.43
N VAL A 14 25.28 38.02 -29.39
CA VAL A 14 24.99 37.40 -28.10
C VAL A 14 23.91 36.35 -28.31
N ALA A 15 24.16 35.12 -27.84
CA ALA A 15 23.13 34.26 -27.29
C ALA A 15 23.83 33.20 -26.42
N LEU A 16 24.03 33.57 -25.16
CA LEU A 16 24.30 32.62 -24.07
C LEU A 16 23.13 31.63 -24.01
N LEU A 17 23.31 30.45 -24.61
CA LEU A 17 22.59 29.23 -24.21
C LEU A 17 23.27 28.69 -22.96
N ALA A 18 23.08 29.40 -21.85
CA ALA A 18 23.42 28.92 -20.52
C ALA A 18 22.22 29.20 -19.63
N LEU A 19 21.80 28.17 -18.89
CA LEU A 19 20.77 28.16 -17.85
C LEU A 19 19.32 27.91 -18.35
N SER A 20 19.10 26.71 -18.87
CA SER A 20 17.92 25.94 -18.47
C SER A 20 18.34 24.57 -17.91
N ALA A 21 19.38 24.58 -17.08
CA ALA A 21 19.47 23.59 -16.01
C ALA A 21 18.57 24.12 -14.91
N CYS A 22 17.30 23.70 -14.91
CA CYS A 22 16.47 23.82 -13.74
C CYS A 22 17.08 22.93 -12.65
N ASN A 23 18.08 23.47 -11.95
CA ASN A 23 18.35 23.10 -10.57
C ASN A 23 17.18 23.64 -9.75
N GLY A 24 16.05 22.95 -9.86
CA GLY A 24 15.07 22.90 -8.79
C GLY A 24 15.43 21.66 -8.00
N ASP A 25 16.32 21.79 -7.02
CA ASP A 25 16.26 20.97 -5.81
C ASP A 25 14.99 21.36 -5.04
N ASP A 26 13.84 21.20 -5.69
CA ASP A 26 12.56 20.98 -5.04
C ASP A 26 12.42 19.46 -4.91
N THR A 27 13.46 18.83 -4.35
CA THR A 27 13.21 17.61 -3.59
C THR A 27 12.56 18.12 -2.31
N GLU A 28 11.24 18.43 -2.39
CA GLU A 28 10.40 18.24 -1.21
C GLU A 28 10.86 16.92 -0.61
N PRO A 29 11.14 16.84 0.70
CA PRO A 29 11.52 15.56 1.29
C PRO A 29 10.44 14.58 0.86
N GLN A 30 10.78 13.68 -0.06
CA GLN A 30 9.88 12.62 -0.49
C GLN A 30 9.54 11.95 0.82
N ALA A 31 8.32 12.20 1.31
CA ALA A 31 7.84 11.60 2.53
C ALA A 31 8.12 10.13 2.34
N THR A 32 9.02 9.56 3.16
CA THR A 32 9.60 8.24 2.94
C THR A 32 8.44 7.28 2.72
N GLU A 33 8.15 6.97 1.45
CA GLU A 33 6.89 6.32 1.13
C GLU A 33 7.06 4.88 1.57
N CYS A 34 6.26 4.48 2.56
CA CYS A 34 6.32 3.12 3.06
C CYS A 34 5.99 2.15 1.93
N GLU A 35 6.59 0.97 1.98
CA GLU A 35 6.35 -0.08 0.99
C GLU A 35 4.85 -0.41 0.87
N GLU A 36 4.47 -1.03 -0.24
CA GLU A 36 3.13 -1.54 -0.45
C GLU A 36 2.84 -2.75 0.47
N PRO A 37 1.62 -2.92 0.99
CA PRO A 37 1.28 -4.10 1.78
C PRO A 37 1.11 -5.34 0.92
N LEU A 38 1.19 -6.50 1.55
CA LEU A 38 0.69 -7.72 0.94
C LEU A 38 -0.84 -7.63 0.78
N TYR A 39 -1.38 -8.23 -0.28
CA TYR A 39 -2.83 -8.30 -0.51
C TYR A 39 -3.37 -9.68 -0.17
N ALA A 40 -4.47 -9.72 0.57
CA ALA A 40 -5.21 -10.93 0.87
C ALA A 40 -6.72 -10.73 0.74
N GLY A 41 -7.46 -11.84 0.60
CA GLY A 41 -8.89 -11.81 0.33
C GLY A 41 -9.20 -11.07 -0.98
N GLY A 42 -10.08 -10.06 -0.91
CA GLY A 42 -10.47 -9.22 -2.05
C GLY A 42 -9.77 -7.86 -2.12
N ALA A 43 -8.74 -7.61 -1.32
CA ALA A 43 -8.04 -6.32 -1.32
C ALA A 43 -7.26 -6.05 -2.63
N THR A 44 -7.17 -4.79 -3.03
CA THR A 44 -6.43 -4.34 -4.23
C THR A 44 -5.55 -3.13 -3.93
N ASP A 45 -4.62 -2.83 -4.83
CA ASP A 45 -3.74 -1.66 -4.75
C ASP A 45 -4.50 -0.34 -4.88
N GLU A 46 -5.55 -0.27 -5.70
CA GLU A 46 -6.40 0.92 -5.75
C GLU A 46 -7.12 1.15 -4.41
N ALA A 47 -7.54 0.07 -3.74
CA ALA A 47 -8.17 0.17 -2.43
C ALA A 47 -7.16 0.56 -1.34
N TRP A 48 -5.92 0.09 -1.43
CA TRP A 48 -4.83 0.53 -0.56
C TRP A 48 -4.52 2.02 -0.75
N ARG A 49 -4.37 2.48 -1.99
CA ARG A 49 -4.13 3.90 -2.30
C ARG A 49 -5.22 4.80 -1.72
N THR A 50 -6.47 4.38 -1.77
CA THR A 50 -7.58 5.09 -1.12
C THR A 50 -7.37 5.27 0.40
N LEU A 51 -6.80 4.28 1.10
CA LEU A 51 -6.45 4.40 2.53
C LEU A 51 -5.21 5.27 2.75
N VAL A 52 -4.21 5.18 1.87
CA VAL A 52 -2.99 6.00 1.88
C VAL A 52 -3.32 7.48 1.69
N ASP A 53 -4.24 7.81 0.78
CA ASP A 53 -4.73 9.17 0.54
C ASP A 53 -5.48 9.74 1.75
N ALA A 54 -6.12 8.86 2.54
CA ALA A 54 -6.84 9.22 3.75
C ALA A 54 -5.95 9.31 5.02
N ARG A 55 -4.65 9.01 4.93
CA ARG A 55 -3.76 8.90 6.12
C ARG A 55 -3.63 10.16 6.97
N ASN A 56 -3.84 11.33 6.37
CA ASN A 56 -3.73 12.63 7.03
C ASN A 56 -5.05 13.09 7.67
N GLN A 57 -6.12 12.29 7.57
CA GLN A 57 -7.37 12.59 8.25
C GLN A 57 -7.21 12.43 9.77
N PRO A 58 -8.01 13.16 10.59
CA PRO A 58 -7.99 12.97 12.03
C PRO A 58 -8.24 11.51 12.41
N GLN A 59 -7.49 11.00 13.38
CA GLN A 59 -7.68 9.65 13.87
C GLN A 59 -9.05 9.50 14.54
N ASP A 60 -9.83 8.51 14.10
CA ASP A 60 -11.09 8.12 14.70
C ASP A 60 -11.01 6.67 15.17
N SER A 61 -11.25 6.43 16.45
CA SER A 61 -11.26 5.08 17.04
C SER A 61 -12.66 4.58 17.42
N SER A 62 -13.72 5.35 17.11
CA SER A 62 -15.10 5.08 17.54
C SER A 62 -15.64 3.74 17.05
N ARG A 63 -15.15 3.26 15.90
CA ARG A 63 -15.51 1.98 15.27
C ARG A 63 -14.29 1.21 14.80
N ALA A 64 -13.18 1.37 15.52
CA ALA A 64 -11.98 0.58 15.27
C ALA A 64 -12.22 -0.91 15.56
N VAL A 65 -11.40 -1.76 14.95
CA VAL A 65 -11.42 -3.20 15.24
C VAL A 65 -10.88 -3.49 16.64
N THR A 66 -11.18 -4.68 17.15
CA THR A 66 -10.56 -5.21 18.37
C THR A 66 -9.72 -6.44 18.01
N LEU A 67 -8.41 -6.36 18.23
CA LEU A 67 -7.53 -7.53 18.08
C LEU A 67 -7.87 -8.60 19.13
N THR A 68 -8.07 -9.83 18.66
CA THR A 68 -8.19 -11.02 19.51
C THR A 68 -6.89 -11.82 19.54
N SER A 69 -6.08 -11.73 18.48
CA SER A 69 -4.73 -12.26 18.39
C SER A 69 -3.88 -11.35 17.50
N PRO A 70 -2.68 -10.90 17.92
CA PRO A 70 -2.06 -11.20 19.21
C PRO A 70 -2.77 -10.49 20.35
N GLU A 71 -2.73 -11.08 21.54
CA GLU A 71 -3.11 -10.40 22.77
C GLU A 71 -2.03 -9.37 23.17
N SER A 72 -2.40 -8.39 24.00
CA SER A 72 -1.44 -7.43 24.53
C SER A 72 -0.38 -8.14 25.36
N GLN A 73 0.89 -7.85 25.07
CA GLN A 73 2.07 -8.50 25.68
C GLN A 73 2.22 -9.98 25.33
N GLN A 74 1.56 -10.47 24.27
CA GLN A 74 1.79 -11.83 23.76
C GLN A 74 3.28 -12.02 23.41
N GLU A 75 3.84 -13.16 23.83
CA GLU A 75 5.20 -13.55 23.49
C GLU A 75 5.20 -14.59 22.37
N TYR A 76 6.08 -14.38 21.38
CA TYR A 76 6.44 -15.35 20.36
C TYR A 76 7.93 -15.65 20.39
N TRP A 77 8.35 -16.75 19.75
CA TRP A 77 9.74 -17.19 19.70
C TRP A 77 10.19 -17.45 18.26
N THR A 78 11.47 -17.15 17.96
CA THR A 78 12.01 -17.28 16.60
C THR A 78 12.01 -18.70 16.02
N ASP A 79 11.86 -19.74 16.84
CA ASP A 79 11.73 -21.14 16.44
C ASP A 79 10.27 -21.56 16.15
N GLN A 80 9.29 -20.74 16.53
CA GLN A 80 7.87 -21.03 16.31
C GLN A 80 7.44 -20.82 14.85
N SER A 81 6.43 -21.58 14.42
CA SER A 81 5.72 -21.35 13.16
C SER A 81 4.92 -20.04 13.19
N ALA A 82 4.59 -19.52 12.01
CA ALA A 82 3.84 -18.28 11.88
C ALA A 82 2.45 -18.40 12.54
N PRO A 83 2.06 -17.47 13.44
CA PRO A 83 0.76 -17.51 14.10
C PRO A 83 -0.36 -17.04 13.15
N LEU A 84 -1.59 -17.42 13.50
CA LEU A 84 -2.80 -16.81 12.95
C LEU A 84 -3.20 -15.62 13.83
N TRP A 85 -3.26 -14.43 13.23
CA TRP A 85 -3.77 -13.23 13.87
C TRP A 85 -5.22 -12.98 13.48
N GLN A 86 -5.99 -12.43 14.41
CA GLN A 86 -7.43 -12.32 14.31
C GLN A 86 -7.94 -11.05 15.01
N TRP A 87 -9.04 -10.51 14.50
CA TRP A 87 -9.72 -9.36 15.09
C TRP A 87 -11.23 -9.41 14.85
N THR A 88 -11.97 -8.57 15.57
CA THR A 88 -13.41 -8.35 15.37
C THR A 88 -13.65 -6.95 14.81
N SER A 89 -14.75 -6.77 14.08
CA SER A 89 -15.06 -5.54 13.35
C SER A 89 -16.49 -5.07 13.65
N PRO A 90 -16.69 -3.79 14.01
CA PRO A 90 -18.01 -3.18 14.12
C PRO A 90 -18.52 -2.58 12.79
N LEU A 91 -17.85 -2.83 11.67
CA LEU A 91 -18.29 -2.36 10.35
C LEU A 91 -19.50 -3.14 9.84
N ARG A 92 -20.36 -2.47 9.06
CA ARG A 92 -21.68 -2.99 8.69
C ARG A 92 -21.61 -4.29 7.89
N ALA A 93 -20.70 -4.40 6.91
CA ALA A 93 -20.64 -5.60 6.09
C ALA A 93 -20.15 -6.83 6.89
N SER A 94 -19.32 -6.63 7.91
CA SER A 94 -18.92 -7.66 8.87
C SER A 94 -20.07 -8.15 9.74
N LEU A 95 -20.94 -7.24 10.19
CA LEU A 95 -22.07 -7.56 11.06
C LEU A 95 -23.21 -8.29 10.34
N GLU A 96 -23.36 -8.08 9.03
CA GLU A 96 -24.44 -8.64 8.21
C GLU A 96 -24.15 -10.05 7.65
N ARG A 97 -23.02 -10.69 7.98
CA ARG A 97 -22.68 -12.01 7.42
C ARG A 97 -23.10 -13.19 8.31
N PRO A 98 -24.26 -13.81 8.01
CA PRO A 98 -24.39 -15.25 7.95
C PRO A 98 -24.63 -15.69 6.49
N GLY A 99 -23.68 -16.45 5.93
CA GLY A 99 -23.95 -17.34 4.78
C GLY A 99 -24.16 -16.70 3.39
N ARG A 100 -23.81 -15.43 3.16
CA ARG A 100 -23.89 -14.83 1.82
C ARG A 100 -22.50 -14.69 1.19
N THR A 101 -22.24 -15.55 0.20
CA THR A 101 -21.32 -15.27 -0.88
C THR A 101 -21.74 -13.94 -1.50
N SER A 102 -20.90 -12.90 -1.36
CA SER A 102 -21.00 -11.76 -2.27
C SER A 102 -20.93 -12.35 -3.68
N PRO A 103 -21.86 -12.05 -4.59
CA PRO A 103 -21.61 -12.39 -5.98
C PRO A 103 -20.33 -11.64 -6.33
N LEU A 104 -19.26 -12.39 -6.61
CA LEU A 104 -18.25 -11.93 -7.55
C LEU A 104 -19.07 -11.42 -8.73
N LEU A 105 -19.11 -10.10 -8.91
CA LEU A 105 -19.53 -9.55 -10.18
C LEU A 105 -18.44 -10.04 -11.13
N GLU A 106 -18.67 -11.23 -11.70
CA GLU A 106 -17.88 -11.79 -12.78
C GLU A 106 -17.76 -10.65 -13.77
N GLY A 107 -16.55 -10.10 -13.90
CA GLY A 107 -16.28 -9.06 -14.86
C GLY A 107 -16.64 -9.65 -16.20
N ARG A 108 -17.82 -9.32 -16.73
CA ARG A 108 -18.22 -9.77 -18.06
C ARG A 108 -17.12 -9.29 -18.99
N PRO A 109 -16.41 -10.19 -19.68
CA PRO A 109 -15.51 -9.77 -20.73
C PRO A 109 -16.32 -8.87 -21.64
N ARG A 110 -15.89 -7.62 -21.85
CA ARG A 110 -16.44 -6.84 -22.96
C ARG A 110 -16.30 -7.74 -24.17
N GLU A 111 -17.42 -8.14 -24.77
CA GLU A 111 -17.40 -8.89 -26.03
C GLU A 111 -16.51 -8.09 -26.99
N SER A 112 -15.32 -8.62 -27.24
CA SER A 112 -14.48 -8.12 -28.31
C SER A 112 -15.22 -8.50 -29.57
N LYS A 113 -16.04 -7.57 -30.06
CA LYS A 113 -16.49 -7.61 -31.45
C LYS A 113 -15.21 -7.77 -32.26
N ARG A 114 -15.03 -8.96 -32.83
CA ARG A 114 -13.84 -9.38 -33.59
C ARG A 114 -13.66 -8.41 -34.75
N SER A 115 -12.96 -7.31 -34.47
CA SER A 115 -12.57 -6.32 -35.45
C SER A 115 -11.21 -6.74 -35.97
N VAL A 116 -11.12 -6.96 -37.28
CA VAL A 116 -9.89 -7.38 -37.97
C VAL A 116 -8.76 -6.33 -37.80
N LEU A 117 -9.10 -5.12 -37.35
CA LEU A 117 -8.15 -4.05 -37.02
C LEU A 117 -7.57 -4.13 -35.60
N ALA A 118 -8.06 -5.02 -34.73
CA ALA A 118 -7.56 -5.17 -33.35
C ALA A 118 -6.09 -5.60 -33.30
N TRP A 119 -5.61 -6.34 -34.31
CA TRP A 119 -4.22 -6.78 -34.39
C TRP A 119 -3.23 -5.61 -34.57
N LEU A 120 -3.62 -4.53 -35.26
CA LEU A 120 -2.80 -3.32 -35.39
C LEU A 120 -2.78 -2.48 -34.12
N GLY A 121 -3.82 -2.55 -33.29
CA GLY A 121 -3.89 -1.82 -32.01
C GLY A 121 -2.90 -2.35 -30.96
N ASN A 122 -2.65 -3.66 -30.93
CA ASN A 122 -1.74 -4.30 -29.97
C ASN A 122 -0.24 -4.03 -30.23
N LEU A 123 0.12 -3.46 -31.38
CA LEU A 123 1.50 -3.08 -31.72
C LEU A 123 1.84 -1.64 -31.33
N VAL A 124 0.84 -0.82 -31.04
CA VAL A 124 1.01 0.63 -30.77
C VAL A 124 0.55 1.02 -29.38
N LEU A 125 -0.39 0.28 -28.80
CA LEU A 125 -0.87 0.54 -27.45
C LEU A 125 -0.28 -0.51 -26.51
N PRO A 126 0.64 -0.14 -25.59
CA PRO A 126 1.02 -1.04 -24.51
C PRO A 126 -0.27 -1.47 -23.83
N THR A 127 -0.41 -2.77 -23.59
CA THR A 127 -1.49 -3.34 -22.79
C THR A 127 -1.55 -2.59 -21.47
N ALA A 128 -2.47 -1.63 -21.35
CA ALA A 128 -2.76 -1.00 -20.07
C ALA A 128 -3.12 -2.12 -19.11
N GLU A 129 -2.41 -2.23 -17.98
CA GLU A 129 -2.83 -3.09 -16.88
C GLU A 129 -4.34 -2.89 -16.69
N ALA A 130 -5.11 -3.94 -16.91
CA ALA A 130 -6.54 -3.88 -16.68
C ALA A 130 -6.73 -3.75 -15.17
N HIS A 131 -6.90 -2.51 -14.71
CA HIS A 131 -7.27 -2.19 -13.32
C HIS A 131 -8.36 -3.16 -12.86
N LEU A 132 -8.18 -3.72 -11.67
CA LEU A 132 -9.16 -4.62 -11.07
C LEU A 132 -10.49 -3.87 -10.94
N PRO A 133 -11.64 -4.58 -10.99
CA PRO A 133 -12.92 -3.93 -10.76
C PRO A 133 -12.93 -3.22 -9.40
N PRO A 134 -13.60 -2.06 -9.28
CA PRO A 134 -13.61 -1.31 -8.04
C PRO A 134 -14.08 -2.14 -6.84
N TYR A 135 -13.33 -2.11 -5.76
CA TYR A 135 -13.62 -2.84 -4.53
C TYR A 135 -14.83 -2.23 -3.80
N THR A 136 -15.67 -3.09 -3.23
CA THR A 136 -16.78 -2.71 -2.34
C THR A 136 -16.86 -3.71 -1.19
N GLY A 137 -16.72 -3.25 0.05
CA GLY A 137 -16.62 -4.13 1.20
C GLY A 137 -15.82 -3.52 2.35
N ASP A 138 -15.66 -4.31 3.42
CA ASP A 138 -14.79 -3.96 4.54
C ASP A 138 -13.33 -4.28 4.21
N LEU A 139 -12.42 -3.37 4.57
CA LEU A 139 -10.98 -3.58 4.48
C LEU A 139 -10.32 -3.36 5.83
N TYR A 140 -9.23 -4.11 6.03
CA TYR A 140 -8.38 -4.07 7.20
C TYR A 140 -6.93 -3.98 6.76
N TRP A 141 -6.29 -2.86 7.09
CA TRP A 141 -4.86 -2.68 6.90
C TRP A 141 -4.15 -2.95 8.22
N VAL A 142 -3.58 -4.14 8.32
CA VAL A 142 -2.82 -4.60 9.48
C VAL A 142 -1.36 -4.18 9.28
N LYS A 143 -0.78 -3.54 10.29
CA LYS A 143 0.56 -2.97 10.25
C LYS A 143 1.34 -3.37 11.49
N VAL A 144 2.50 -3.97 11.29
CA VAL A 144 3.45 -4.31 12.35
C VAL A 144 4.57 -3.29 12.36
N HIS A 145 4.79 -2.64 13.50
CA HIS A 145 5.86 -1.66 13.65
C HIS A 145 6.89 -2.13 14.67
N VAL A 146 8.11 -1.64 14.47
CA VAL A 146 9.17 -1.64 15.46
C VAL A 146 9.24 -0.24 16.06
N ALA A 147 9.41 -0.13 17.38
CA ALA A 147 9.57 1.15 18.04
C ALA A 147 10.68 2.01 17.37
N GLY A 148 10.36 3.28 17.08
CA GLY A 148 11.27 4.23 16.43
C GLY A 148 11.33 4.13 14.91
N ARG A 149 10.53 3.25 14.26
CA ARG A 149 10.34 3.24 12.81
C ARG A 149 8.98 3.79 12.43
N GLU A 150 8.96 4.65 11.41
CA GLU A 150 7.72 5.21 10.85
C GLU A 150 6.99 4.17 10.00
N CYS A 151 7.72 3.47 9.12
CA CYS A 151 7.13 2.47 8.25
C CYS A 151 6.95 1.11 8.93
N PRO A 152 5.84 0.39 8.63
CA PRO A 152 5.66 -0.96 9.11
C PRO A 152 6.72 -1.89 8.53
N ILE A 153 7.18 -2.85 9.34
CA ILE A 153 8.12 -3.89 8.91
C ILE A 153 7.40 -5.08 8.26
N ALA A 154 6.11 -5.23 8.53
CA ALA A 154 5.25 -6.23 7.90
C ALA A 154 3.83 -5.68 7.89
N GLN A 155 3.11 -5.90 6.80
CA GLN A 155 1.77 -5.38 6.63
C GLN A 155 0.98 -6.16 5.60
N VAL A 156 -0.32 -6.23 5.82
CA VAL A 156 -1.28 -6.83 4.89
C VAL A 156 -2.51 -5.92 4.80
N LEU A 157 -3.02 -5.74 3.59
CA LEU A 157 -4.36 -5.25 3.35
C LEU A 157 -5.25 -6.44 3.01
N THR A 158 -6.33 -6.62 3.76
CA THR A 158 -7.22 -7.77 3.60
C THR A 158 -8.68 -7.39 3.79
N SER A 159 -9.57 -8.16 3.16
CA SER A 159 -11.02 -8.13 3.45
C SER A 159 -11.45 -9.18 4.47
N GLU A 160 -10.51 -9.93 5.03
CA GLU A 160 -10.74 -10.98 6.02
C GLU A 160 -10.48 -10.47 7.43
N LEU A 161 -11.08 -11.12 8.44
CA LEU A 161 -10.89 -10.78 9.86
C LEU A 161 -9.70 -11.51 10.50
N GLN A 162 -8.82 -12.05 9.66
CA GLN A 162 -7.68 -12.83 10.08
C GLN A 162 -6.53 -12.66 9.10
N TRP A 163 -5.32 -12.90 9.60
CA TRP A 163 -4.13 -12.95 8.80
C TRP A 163 -3.26 -14.11 9.27
N GLN A 164 -3.12 -15.11 8.40
CA GLN A 164 -2.06 -16.10 8.54
C GLN A 164 -0.77 -15.45 8.02
N LEU A 165 0.17 -15.15 8.91
CA LEU A 165 1.45 -14.60 8.49
C LEU A 165 2.13 -15.62 7.57
N ASP A 166 2.55 -15.16 6.38
CA ASP A 166 3.33 -15.98 5.47
C ASP A 166 4.79 -16.07 5.95
N ASP A 167 5.56 -16.97 5.34
CA ASP A 167 6.95 -17.21 5.74
C ASP A 167 7.81 -15.95 5.63
N GLY A 168 7.54 -15.08 4.64
CA GLY A 168 8.25 -13.83 4.42
C GLY A 168 7.98 -12.81 5.52
N SER A 169 6.72 -12.51 5.78
CA SER A 169 6.29 -11.59 6.84
C SER A 169 6.74 -12.08 8.20
N TRP A 170 6.60 -13.39 8.45
CA TRP A 170 7.01 -13.96 9.73
C TRP A 170 8.52 -13.90 9.93
N ARG A 171 9.30 -14.14 8.88
CA ARG A 171 10.75 -13.94 8.92
C ARG A 171 11.11 -12.50 9.23
N THR A 172 10.48 -11.52 8.60
CA THR A 172 10.73 -10.10 8.89
C THR A 172 10.42 -9.72 10.34
N VAL A 173 9.33 -10.29 10.90
CA VAL A 173 9.01 -10.11 12.32
C VAL A 173 10.04 -10.79 13.23
N LYS A 174 10.52 -11.99 12.88
CA LYS A 174 11.61 -12.69 13.60
C LYS A 174 12.92 -11.91 13.57
N ASP A 175 13.27 -11.31 12.45
CA ASP A 175 14.48 -10.49 12.30
C ASP A 175 14.45 -9.23 13.19
N ALA A 176 13.28 -8.87 13.73
CA ALA A 176 13.09 -7.83 14.73
C ALA A 176 13.08 -8.34 16.18
N ALA A 177 13.50 -9.58 16.44
CA ALA A 177 13.61 -10.14 17.79
C ALA A 177 14.38 -9.22 18.75
N GLY A 178 13.93 -9.19 20.01
CA GLY A 178 14.49 -8.33 21.06
C GLY A 178 14.14 -6.84 20.95
N LYS A 179 13.37 -6.43 19.93
CA LYS A 179 12.85 -5.06 19.80
C LYS A 179 11.40 -4.99 20.29
N ALA A 180 10.97 -3.79 20.68
CA ALA A 180 9.56 -3.54 20.99
C ALA A 180 8.73 -3.51 19.70
N LEU A 181 7.78 -4.43 19.60
CA LEU A 181 6.89 -4.60 18.45
C LEU A 181 5.46 -4.20 18.80
N THR A 182 4.76 -3.61 17.84
CA THR A 182 3.34 -3.29 17.97
C THR A 182 2.57 -3.69 16.71
N VAL A 183 1.32 -4.12 16.89
CA VAL A 183 0.36 -4.29 15.80
C VAL A 183 -0.66 -3.16 15.86
N GLN A 184 -0.95 -2.58 14.70
CA GLN A 184 -2.06 -1.65 14.52
C GLN A 184 -2.92 -2.08 13.35
N VAL A 185 -4.24 -1.93 13.46
CA VAL A 185 -5.15 -2.17 12.36
C VAL A 185 -5.93 -0.89 12.06
N VAL A 186 -6.00 -0.54 10.78
CA VAL A 186 -6.89 0.49 10.25
C VAL A 186 -8.02 -0.21 9.51
N SER A 187 -9.27 0.18 9.75
CA SER A 187 -10.42 -0.39 9.06
C SER A 187 -11.22 0.67 8.31
N ALA A 188 -11.82 0.29 7.18
CA ALA A 188 -12.72 1.16 6.42
C ALA A 188 -13.72 0.32 5.65
N TYR A 189 -14.89 0.91 5.37
CA TYR A 189 -15.84 0.38 4.40
C TYR A 189 -15.77 1.20 3.11
N LEU A 190 -15.53 0.51 2.00
CA LEU A 190 -15.41 1.13 0.69
C LEU A 190 -16.62 0.78 -0.17
N VAL A 191 -17.04 1.74 -1.00
CA VAL A 191 -17.97 1.55 -2.11
C VAL A 191 -17.28 2.04 -3.37
N GLN A 192 -17.03 1.13 -4.31
CA GLN A 192 -16.32 1.41 -5.56
C GLN A 192 -15.00 2.17 -5.36
N ASN A 193 -14.11 1.64 -4.51
CA ASN A 193 -12.83 2.25 -4.12
C ASN A 193 -12.93 3.61 -3.41
N ARG A 194 -14.11 3.99 -2.90
CA ARG A 194 -14.28 5.23 -2.11
C ARG A 194 -14.63 4.90 -0.67
N ILE A 195 -13.92 5.50 0.28
CA ILE A 195 -14.24 5.36 1.71
C ILE A 195 -15.61 5.99 1.96
N THR A 196 -16.50 5.21 2.57
CA THR A 196 -17.84 5.65 2.98
C THR A 196 -18.05 5.51 4.49
N GLU A 197 -17.29 4.64 5.16
CA GLU A 197 -17.14 4.62 6.62
C GLU A 197 -15.64 4.47 6.97
N GLY A 198 -15.15 5.27 7.92
CA GLY A 198 -13.73 5.28 8.32
C GLY A 198 -12.88 6.30 7.56
N PRO A 199 -11.55 6.18 7.56
CA PRO A 199 -10.77 5.11 8.20
C PRO A 199 -10.82 5.18 9.73
N TYR A 200 -11.08 4.04 10.38
CA TYR A 200 -11.02 3.91 11.83
C TYR A 200 -9.70 3.27 12.23
N THR A 201 -9.00 3.87 13.18
CA THR A 201 -7.71 3.37 13.69
C THR A 201 -7.88 2.96 15.15
N MET A 202 -7.28 1.84 15.56
CA MET A 202 -7.27 1.45 16.98
C MET A 202 -6.71 2.59 17.84
N GLY A 203 -7.38 2.88 18.96
CA GLY A 203 -6.99 3.97 19.86
C GLY A 203 -5.60 3.80 20.48
N SER A 204 -5.11 2.55 20.56
CA SER A 204 -3.72 2.24 20.88
C SER A 204 -3.26 1.02 20.06
N PRO A 205 -2.00 1.00 19.59
CA PRO A 205 -1.38 -0.22 19.06
C PRO A 205 -1.27 -1.29 20.14
N VAL A 206 -1.39 -2.56 19.76
CA VAL A 206 -1.24 -3.71 20.66
C VAL A 206 0.23 -4.13 20.71
N PRO A 207 0.89 -4.07 21.87
CA PRO A 207 2.27 -4.49 22.00
C PRO A 207 2.37 -6.02 22.02
N PHE A 208 3.45 -6.57 21.45
CA PHE A 208 3.82 -7.97 21.57
C PHE A 208 5.35 -8.10 21.52
N THR A 209 5.89 -9.27 21.85
CA THR A 209 7.34 -9.51 21.86
C THR A 209 7.73 -10.68 20.99
N MET A 210 8.95 -10.59 20.45
CA MET A 210 9.61 -11.67 19.71
C MET A 210 10.92 -12.02 20.42
N GLY A 211 10.93 -13.18 21.09
CA GLY A 211 12.08 -13.73 21.80
C GLY A 211 13.00 -14.56 20.91
N MET A 212 14.28 -14.60 21.28
CA MET A 212 15.27 -15.50 20.66
C MET A 212 14.98 -16.95 21.02
N ALA A 213 15.23 -17.90 20.11
CA ALA A 213 14.94 -19.32 20.31
C ALA A 213 15.39 -19.84 21.70
N ARG A 214 14.57 -20.71 22.29
CA ARG A 214 14.80 -21.29 23.62
C ARG A 214 15.81 -22.43 23.59
#